data_AF-A0A920SAX3-F1
#
_entry.id   AF-A0A920SAX3-F1
#
_cell.length_a   1.000
_cell.length_b   1.000
_cell.length_c   1.000
_cell.angle_alpha   90.00
_cell.angle_beta   90.00
_cell.angle_gamma   90.00
#
_symmetry.space_group_name_H-M   'P 1'
#
loop_
_entity.id
_entity.type
_entity.pdbx_description
1 polymer ?
#
loop_
_entity_poly.entity_id
_entity_poly.type
_entity_poly.pdbx_seq_one_letter_code
_entity_poly.pdbx_strand_id
1 'polypeptide(L)'
;MVDLKAVLYDGSYHDVDSSGMSFEIASIQALKQGLGDAGPVLLEPVVKLAITVPDAYTGEVISDINGKRGRILGMNPEMGLLSSKPGFPPCRG
;
A
#
# COMPACT_ATOMS: atom_id res chain seq x y z
N MET A 1 -3.06 -6.78 -6.46
CA MET A 1 -1.79 -6.98 -5.71
C MET A 1 -0.75 -6.09 -6.35
N VAL A 2 0.03 -5.37 -5.55
CA VAL A 2 1.01 -4.40 -6.03
C VAL A 2 2.39 -4.80 -5.51
N ASP A 3 3.43 -4.49 -6.28
CA ASP A 3 4.83 -4.78 -5.96
C ASP A 3 5.19 -6.29 -5.88
N LEU A 4 4.80 -7.04 -6.92
CA LEU A 4 5.12 -8.46 -7.10
C LEU A 4 6.24 -8.64 -8.12
N LYS A 5 7.27 -9.42 -7.77
CA LYS A 5 8.26 -9.93 -8.72
C LYS A 5 8.05 -11.42 -8.92
N ALA A 6 7.48 -11.81 -10.06
CA ALA A 6 7.35 -13.20 -10.46
C ALA A 6 8.53 -13.59 -11.36
N VAL A 7 9.20 -14.70 -11.04
CA VAL A 7 10.24 -15.30 -11.88
C VAL A 7 9.84 -16.74 -12.15
N LEU A 8 9.72 -17.09 -13.43
CA LEU A 8 9.45 -18.45 -13.87
C LEU A 8 10.79 -19.20 -13.96
N TYR A 9 11.03 -20.15 -13.06
CA TYR A 9 12.29 -20.90 -13.00
C TYR A 9 12.24 -22.21 -13.79
N ASP A 10 11.07 -22.85 -13.85
CA ASP A 10 10.90 -24.15 -14.53
C ASP A 10 9.43 -24.37 -14.93
N GLY A 11 9.20 -25.18 -15.96
CA GLY A 11 7.88 -25.53 -16.47
C GLY A 11 7.93 -26.68 -17.46
N SER A 12 7.07 -27.69 -17.26
CA SER A 12 6.87 -28.80 -18.18
C SER A 12 5.63 -28.58 -19.05
N TYR A 13 5.78 -28.74 -20.36
CA TYR A 13 4.70 -28.60 -21.33
C TYR A 13 4.40 -29.95 -22.00
N HIS A 14 3.12 -30.32 -22.08
CA HIS A 14 2.65 -31.50 -22.83
C HIS A 14 1.62 -31.08 -23.88
N ASP A 15 1.95 -31.23 -25.17
CA ASP A 15 1.14 -30.82 -26.33
C ASP A 15 -0.32 -31.32 -26.32
N VAL A 16 -0.60 -32.42 -25.63
CA VAL A 16 -1.92 -33.07 -25.63
C VAL A 16 -2.90 -32.49 -24.61
N ASP A 17 -2.41 -31.95 -23.49
CA ASP A 17 -3.25 -31.46 -22.39
C ASP A 17 -2.93 -30.01 -21.96
N SER A 18 -1.85 -29.42 -22.50
CA SER A 18 -1.35 -28.09 -22.11
C SER A 18 -1.90 -27.01 -23.03
N SER A 19 -3.16 -26.64 -22.81
CA SER A 19 -3.82 -25.49 -23.47
C SER A 19 -3.50 -24.17 -22.75
N GLY A 20 -3.61 -23.01 -23.41
CA GLY A 20 -3.35 -21.71 -22.78
C GLY A 20 -4.15 -21.48 -21.47
N MET A 21 -5.35 -22.04 -21.40
CA MET A 21 -6.21 -21.97 -20.20
C MET A 21 -5.62 -22.77 -19.02
N SER A 22 -4.93 -23.88 -19.28
CA SER A 22 -4.27 -24.68 -18.24
C SER A 22 -3.14 -23.92 -17.55
N PHE A 23 -2.34 -23.15 -18.31
CA PHE A 23 -1.29 -22.30 -17.76
C PHE A 23 -1.84 -21.11 -16.98
N GLU A 24 -2.96 -20.53 -17.42
CA GLU A 24 -3.61 -19.44 -16.71
C GLU A 24 -4.12 -19.93 -15.34
N ILE A 25 -4.76 -21.10 -15.29
CA ILE A 25 -5.24 -21.70 -14.05
C ILE A 25 -4.07 -22.10 -13.14
N ALA A 26 -3.02 -22.72 -13.68
CA ALA A 26 -1.83 -23.10 -12.92
C ALA A 26 -1.12 -21.87 -12.32
N SER A 27 -1.03 -20.78 -13.08
CA SER A 27 -0.44 -19.51 -12.63
C SER A 27 -1.26 -18.89 -11.49
N ILE A 28 -2.59 -18.92 -11.56
CA ILE A 28 -3.47 -18.43 -10.50
C ILE A 28 -3.31 -19.29 -9.23
N GLN A 29 -3.21 -20.60 -9.37
CA GLN A 29 -3.01 -21.51 -8.22
C GLN A 29 -1.65 -21.29 -7.56
N ALA A 30 -0.58 -21.17 -8.35
CA ALA A 30 0.77 -20.88 -7.85
C ALA A 30 0.82 -19.53 -7.12
N LEU A 31 0.17 -18.51 -7.67
CA LEU A 31 0.10 -17.19 -7.06
C LEU A 31 -0.69 -17.20 -5.75
N LYS A 32 -1.78 -17.98 -5.66
CA LYS A 32 -2.57 -18.16 -4.42
C LYS A 32 -1.78 -18.87 -3.31
N GLN A 33 -1.03 -19.92 -3.64
CA GLN A 33 -0.20 -20.63 -2.66
C GLN A 33 0.99 -19.76 -2.22
N GLY A 34 1.72 -19.18 -3.17
CA GLY A 34 2.85 -18.30 -2.87
C GLY A 34 2.44 -17.04 -2.08
N LEU A 35 1.20 -16.58 -2.27
CA LEU A 35 0.60 -15.52 -1.47
C LEU A 35 0.39 -15.92 0.00
N GLY A 36 -0.10 -17.14 0.24
CA GLY A 36 -0.37 -17.64 1.59
C GLY A 36 0.91 -17.71 2.42
N ASP A 37 2.00 -18.19 1.80
CA ASP A 37 3.30 -18.32 2.45
C ASP A 37 4.01 -16.97 2.65
N ALA A 38 3.72 -15.99 1.80
CA ALA A 38 4.36 -14.67 1.83
C ALA A 38 3.81 -13.71 2.91
N GLY A 39 2.70 -14.05 3.59
CA GLY A 39 2.11 -13.21 4.63
C GLY A 39 1.64 -11.85 4.09
N PRO A 40 0.54 -11.82 3.31
CA PRO A 40 0.15 -10.61 2.60
C PRO A 40 -0.29 -9.53 3.60
N VAL A 41 0.34 -8.37 3.51
CA VAL A 41 0.00 -7.21 4.34
C VAL A 41 -1.01 -6.34 3.63
N LEU A 42 -2.03 -5.90 4.36
CA LEU A 42 -2.99 -4.93 3.85
C LEU A 42 -2.32 -3.55 3.79
N LEU A 43 -2.12 -3.04 2.59
CA LEU A 43 -1.58 -1.69 2.39
C LEU A 43 -2.72 -0.68 2.48
N GLU A 44 -2.66 0.21 3.46
CA GLU A 44 -3.52 1.39 3.51
C GLU A 44 -2.91 2.51 2.64
N PRO A 45 -3.72 3.26 1.88
CA PRO A 45 -3.23 4.37 1.08
C PRO A 45 -2.70 5.51 1.96
N VAL A 46 -1.42 5.87 1.79
CA VAL A 46 -0.80 7.04 2.44
C VAL A 46 -1.03 8.28 1.59
N VAL A 47 -1.83 9.21 2.10
CA VAL A 47 -2.14 10.48 1.43
C VAL A 47 -1.36 11.62 2.06
N LYS A 48 -0.77 12.49 1.21
CA LYS A 48 -0.14 13.75 1.62
C LYS A 48 -1.16 14.87 1.42
N LEU A 49 -1.49 15.58 2.50
CA LEU A 49 -2.40 16.71 2.51
C LEU A 49 -1.59 17.99 2.76
N ALA A 50 -1.77 18.99 1.92
CA ALA A 50 -1.26 20.34 2.15
C ALA A 50 -2.42 21.24 2.56
N ILE A 51 -2.34 21.84 3.75
CA ILE A 51 -3.36 22.77 4.25
C ILE A 51 -2.74 24.15 4.38
N THR A 52 -3.29 25.13 3.67
CA THR A 52 -2.89 26.54 3.83
C THR A 52 -3.83 27.20 4.83
N VAL A 53 -3.26 27.71 5.93
CA VAL A 53 -4.03 28.35 7.01
C VAL A 53 -3.27 29.60 7.45
N PRO A 54 -3.95 30.73 7.69
CA PRO A 54 -3.32 31.88 8.36
C PRO A 54 -2.94 31.54 9.81
N ASP A 55 -1.84 32.15 10.29
CA ASP A 55 -1.18 31.82 11.58
C ASP A 55 -2.11 31.80 12.80
N ALA A 56 -3.19 32.57 12.78
CA ALA A 56 -4.18 32.62 13.84
C ALA A 56 -4.91 31.29 14.09
N TYR A 57 -5.03 30.43 13.07
CA TYR A 57 -5.80 29.18 13.14
C TYR A 57 -4.92 27.92 13.04
N THR A 58 -3.60 28.08 12.94
CA THR A 58 -2.65 26.96 12.83
C THR A 58 -2.76 25.98 14.01
N GLY A 59 -3.01 26.47 15.22
CA GLY A 59 -3.17 25.63 16.42
C GLY A 59 -4.41 24.71 16.38
N GLU A 60 -5.55 25.23 15.94
CA GLU A 60 -6.80 24.45 15.82
C GLU A 60 -6.67 23.37 14.74
N VAL A 61 -6.06 23.72 13.59
CA VAL A 61 -5.85 22.79 12.48
C VAL A 61 -4.89 21.66 12.85
N ILE A 62 -3.82 21.94 13.61
CA ILE A 62 -2.89 20.92 14.13
C ILE A 62 -3.63 19.95 15.05
N SER A 63 -4.49 20.45 15.93
CA SER A 63 -5.30 19.62 16.83
C SER A 63 -6.22 18.67 16.05
N ASP A 64 -6.89 19.18 15.01
CA ASP A 64 -7.82 18.41 14.19
C ASP A 64 -7.12 17.31 13.37
N ILE A 65 -5.88 17.57 12.91
CA ILE A 65 -5.05 16.58 12.20
C ILE A 65 -4.59 15.46 13.12
N ASN A 66 -4.14 15.79 14.34
CA ASN A 66 -3.73 14.79 15.33
C ASN A 66 -4.92 13.90 15.72
N GLY A 67 -6.12 14.46 15.82
CA GLY A 67 -7.35 13.71 16.04
C GLY A 67 -7.64 12.66 14.96
N LYS A 68 -7.28 12.93 13.71
CA LYS A 68 -7.47 12.02 12.56
C LYS A 68 -6.34 11.01 12.34
N ARG A 69 -5.45 10.87 13.34
CA ARG A 69 -4.21 10.07 13.28
C ARG A 69 -3.24 10.54 12.19
N GLY A 70 -3.30 11.80 11.78
CA GLY A 70 -2.34 12.37 10.83
C GLY A 70 -1.00 12.65 11.51
N ARG A 71 0.10 12.40 10.80
CA ARG A 71 1.45 12.78 11.23
C ARG A 71 1.90 13.99 10.42
N ILE A 72 2.33 15.04 11.12
CA ILE A 72 2.87 16.25 10.50
C ILE A 72 4.31 15.96 10.05
N LEU A 73 4.59 16.12 8.77
CA LEU A 73 5.93 15.89 8.19
C LEU A 73 6.77 17.17 8.16
N GLY A 74 6.13 18.33 8.12
CA GLY A 74 6.79 19.63 8.12
C GLY A 74 5.78 20.79 8.05
N MET A 75 6.21 21.95 8.53
CA MET A 75 5.44 23.19 8.50
C MET A 75 6.28 24.26 7.79
N ASN A 76 5.82 24.73 6.63
CA ASN A 76 6.47 25.81 5.90
C ASN A 76 5.59 27.07 5.96
N PRO A 77 6.10 28.22 6.44
CA PRO A 77 5.30 29.44 6.58
C PRO A 77 4.79 30.00 5.24
N GLU A 78 5.43 29.66 4.11
CA GLU A 78 4.99 30.08 2.77
C GLU A 78 3.96 29.14 2.11
N MET A 79 3.89 27.88 2.54
CA MET A 79 3.18 26.82 1.79
C MET A 79 2.20 25.99 2.64
N GLY A 80 1.97 26.40 3.89
CA GLY A 80 1.05 25.73 4.80
C GLY A 80 1.63 24.46 5.44
N LEU A 81 0.74 23.70 6.07
CA LEU A 81 1.05 22.52 6.87
C LEU A 81 0.96 21.24 6.00
N LEU A 82 2.02 20.43 5.99
CA LEU A 82 2.04 19.14 5.28
C LEU A 82 1.76 17.99 6.26
N SER A 83 0.54 17.44 6.19
CA SER A 83 0.14 16.28 6.98
C SER A 83 0.14 15.03 6.11
N SER A 84 0.78 13.96 6.57
CA SER A 84 0.62 12.63 6.00
C SER A 84 -0.14 11.76 6.98
N LYS A 85 -1.19 11.07 6.54
CA LYS A 85 -1.78 10.02 7.36
C LYS A 85 -0.88 8.78 7.24
N PRO A 86 -0.19 8.33 8.31
CA PRO A 86 0.52 7.08 8.28
C PRO A 86 -0.49 5.94 8.09
N GLY A 87 -0.28 5.15 7.05
CA GLY A 87 -0.95 3.87 6.87
C GLY A 87 -0.38 2.86 7.86
N PHE A 88 -1.30 2.21 8.57
CA PHE A 88 -1.23 1.12 9.55
C PHE A 88 0.08 0.77 10.31
N PRO A 89 -0.01 0.52 11.65
CA PRO A 89 1.05 -0.15 12.42
C PRO A 89 1.12 -1.65 12.06
N PRO A 90 2.21 -2.37 12.35
CA PRO A 90 2.32 -3.79 11.98
C PRO A 90 1.23 -4.64 12.65
N CYS A 91 0.57 -5.49 11.86
CA CYS A 91 -0.25 -6.59 12.37
C CYS A 91 0.61 -7.41 13.33
N ARG A 92 0.32 -7.32 14.63
CA ARG A 92 0.93 -8.16 15.65
C ARG A 92 0.23 -9.52 15.55
N GLY A 93 1.02 -10.56 15.30
CA GLY A 93 0.59 -11.92 14.97
C GLY A 93 -0.22 -12.61 16.05
#